data_AF-A0A1Y2I5Z2-F1
#
_entry.id   AF-A0A1Y2I5Z2-F1
#
_cell.length_a   1.000
_cell.length_b   1.000
_cell.length_c   1.000
_cell.angle_alpha   90.00
_cell.angle_beta   90.00
_cell.angle_gamma   90.00
#
_symmetry.space_group_name_H-M   'P 1'
#
loop_
_entity.id
_entity.type
_entity.pdbx_description
1 polymer ?
#
loop_
_entity_poly.entity_id
_entity_poly.type
_entity_poly.pdbx_seq_one_letter_code
_entity_poly.pdbx_strand_id
1 'polypeptide(L)'
;MENVMTAAYDSVLAASGPFVATGVPSHGEGLDPASAAAAAAGTATACQCPVTHGPPGYSSLSLTHVLYPTGAVPSMLLAYVTLIPIGMIVAYVTLILSRPRTRVWQIMFLGQLLNEGLNVVLKKYIQEHRPSPYHGDGYGMPSSHAQFMAYFAAFSLLLIRLEQTRIHGIHRALHSFLQSSIIGVSALVMYSRVHLHYHTVTQVLAGAGVGLFVGSVYFVLACPEFPFGPRRRESLIHKPEEKVA
;
A
#
# COMPACT_ATOMS: atom_id res chain seq x y z
N MET A 1 26.22 2.61 1.69
CA MET A 1 24.80 2.19 1.71
C MET A 1 24.41 1.44 0.45
N GLU A 2 24.94 1.76 -0.74
CA GLU A 2 24.64 1.00 -1.97
C GLU A 2 25.07 -0.47 -1.92
N ASN A 3 26.23 -0.81 -1.34
CA ASN A 3 26.80 -2.16 -1.46
C ASN A 3 26.14 -3.23 -0.56
N VAL A 4 25.50 -2.86 0.55
CA VAL A 4 24.94 -3.85 1.49
C VAL A 4 23.48 -4.20 1.15
N MET A 5 22.72 -3.23 0.63
CA MET A 5 21.36 -3.46 0.12
C MET A 5 21.34 -4.32 -1.17
N THR A 6 22.48 -4.45 -1.87
CA THR A 6 22.59 -5.33 -3.06
C THR A 6 22.69 -6.79 -2.68
N ALA A 7 23.44 -7.12 -1.62
CA ALA A 7 23.71 -8.50 -1.24
C ALA A 7 22.47 -9.23 -0.68
N ALA A 8 21.56 -8.52 -0.02
CA ALA A 8 20.29 -9.07 0.45
C ALA A 8 19.25 -9.25 -0.68
N TYR A 9 19.48 -8.64 -1.84
CA TYR A 9 18.60 -8.74 -3.01
C TYR A 9 18.97 -9.95 -3.89
N ASP A 10 20.26 -10.26 -4.02
CA ASP A 10 20.72 -11.44 -4.78
C ASP A 10 20.20 -12.75 -4.18
N SER A 11 19.99 -12.81 -2.86
CA SER A 11 19.40 -13.97 -2.19
C SER A 11 17.89 -14.14 -2.41
N VAL A 12 17.15 -13.05 -2.66
CA VAL A 12 15.70 -13.08 -2.91
C VAL A 12 15.40 -13.35 -4.39
N LEU A 13 16.18 -12.79 -5.32
CA LEU A 13 16.05 -13.08 -6.75
C LEU A 13 16.48 -14.52 -7.11
N ALA A 14 17.45 -15.09 -6.42
CA ALA A 14 17.86 -16.48 -6.63
C ALA A 14 16.75 -17.50 -6.29
N ALA A 15 15.71 -17.10 -5.54
CA ALA A 15 14.58 -17.94 -5.17
C ALA A 15 13.41 -17.89 -6.18
N SER A 16 13.43 -16.95 -7.13
CA SER A 16 12.43 -16.85 -8.20
C SER A 16 13.00 -17.38 -9.51
N GLY A 17 12.75 -18.66 -9.80
CA GLY A 17 13.05 -19.26 -11.10
C GLY A 17 12.30 -18.58 -12.24
N PRO A 18 12.77 -18.72 -13.50
CA PRO A 18 12.16 -18.06 -14.66
C PRO A 18 10.72 -18.51 -14.89
N PHE A 19 9.81 -17.53 -14.97
CA PHE A 19 8.40 -17.72 -15.31
C PHE A 19 8.28 -18.04 -16.81
N VAL A 20 7.98 -19.30 -17.13
CA VAL A 20 7.67 -19.75 -18.49
C VAL A 20 6.20 -19.42 -18.79
N ALA A 21 5.97 -18.48 -19.70
CA ALA A 21 4.64 -18.16 -20.20
C ALA A 21 4.20 -19.24 -21.21
N THR A 22 3.22 -20.07 -20.85
CA THR A 22 2.54 -20.96 -21.80
C THR A 22 1.34 -20.22 -22.42
N GLY A 23 1.30 -20.20 -23.75
CA GLY A 23 0.34 -19.44 -24.57
C GLY A 23 -1.11 -19.91 -24.48
N VAL A 24 -2.02 -18.98 -24.79
CA VAL A 24 -3.47 -19.16 -24.91
C VAL A 24 -3.82 -19.32 -26.40
N PRO A 25 -4.68 -20.27 -26.81
CA PRO A 25 -5.10 -20.39 -28.20
C PRO A 25 -6.22 -19.41 -28.56
N SER A 26 -6.06 -18.80 -29.74
CA SER A 26 -7.04 -17.95 -30.43
C SER A 26 -8.09 -18.79 -31.15
N HIS A 27 -9.36 -18.58 -30.88
CA HIS A 27 -10.46 -18.93 -31.78
C HIS A 27 -11.24 -17.66 -32.13
N GLY A 28 -11.18 -17.30 -33.42
CA GLY A 28 -12.06 -16.31 -34.03
C GLY A 28 -13.27 -17.00 -34.63
N GLU A 29 -14.42 -16.37 -34.49
CA GLU A 29 -15.56 -16.55 -35.38
C GLU A 29 -16.05 -15.17 -35.79
N GLY A 30 -16.20 -14.99 -37.11
CA GLY A 30 -16.52 -13.73 -37.76
C GLY A 30 -17.99 -13.35 -37.62
N LEU A 31 -18.24 -12.03 -37.63
CA LEU A 31 -19.56 -11.44 -37.85
C LEU A 31 -19.39 -10.30 -38.87
N ASP A 32 -20.21 -10.36 -39.91
CA ASP A 32 -20.11 -9.64 -41.18
C ASP A 32 -20.22 -8.10 -41.06
N PRO A 33 -19.49 -7.31 -41.89
CA PRO A 33 -19.40 -5.86 -41.77
C PRO A 33 -20.54 -5.06 -42.44
N ALA A 34 -21.72 -5.67 -42.68
CA ALA A 34 -22.77 -5.07 -43.52
C ALA A 34 -24.06 -4.62 -42.79
N SER A 35 -24.14 -4.71 -41.45
CA SER A 35 -25.31 -4.25 -40.68
C SER A 35 -25.05 -3.03 -39.78
N ALA A 36 -23.84 -2.46 -39.82
CA ALA A 36 -23.39 -1.41 -38.89
C ALA A 36 -23.69 0.04 -39.32
N ALA A 37 -24.36 0.30 -40.46
CA ALA A 37 -24.42 1.65 -41.05
C ALA A 37 -25.82 2.30 -41.14
N ALA A 38 -26.88 1.72 -40.57
CA ALA A 38 -28.27 2.21 -40.76
C ALA A 38 -29.02 2.62 -39.47
N ALA A 39 -28.34 2.86 -38.35
CA ALA A 39 -28.97 3.30 -37.09
C ALA A 39 -28.43 4.64 -36.56
N ALA A 40 -27.91 5.50 -37.45
CA ALA A 40 -27.21 6.75 -37.10
C ALA A 40 -28.05 8.04 -37.34
N ALA A 41 -29.37 7.97 -37.23
CA ALA A 41 -30.24 9.15 -37.34
C ALA A 41 -31.43 9.08 -36.37
N GLY A 42 -31.12 9.09 -35.08
CA GLY A 42 -32.08 9.26 -33.99
C GLY A 42 -31.50 10.22 -32.97
N THR A 43 -32.24 11.29 -32.71
CA THR A 43 -32.03 12.36 -31.72
C THR A 43 -31.13 11.95 -30.55
N ALA A 44 -29.98 12.64 -30.39
CA ALA A 44 -29.05 12.43 -29.28
C ALA A 44 -29.66 12.92 -27.95
N THR A 45 -30.58 12.15 -27.39
CA THR A 45 -30.82 12.15 -25.95
C THR A 45 -29.63 11.43 -25.33
N ALA A 46 -28.79 12.17 -24.62
CA ALA A 46 -27.72 11.58 -23.83
C ALA A 46 -28.29 10.41 -23.03
N CYS A 47 -27.71 9.23 -23.21
CA CYS A 47 -28.09 8.05 -22.46
C CYS A 47 -27.72 8.32 -20.99
N GLN A 48 -28.67 8.85 -20.23
CA GLN A 48 -28.57 8.95 -18.79
C GLN A 48 -28.69 7.52 -18.27
N CYS A 49 -27.53 6.86 -18.14
CA CYS A 49 -27.41 5.73 -17.25
C CYS A 49 -28.00 6.16 -15.90
N PRO A 50 -28.86 5.35 -15.27
CA PRO A 50 -29.33 5.65 -13.92
C PRO A 50 -28.09 5.91 -13.06
N VAL A 51 -27.94 7.14 -12.56
CA VAL A 51 -27.01 7.42 -11.48
C VAL A 51 -27.46 6.46 -10.40
N THR A 52 -26.65 5.45 -10.08
CA THR A 52 -26.90 4.53 -8.98
C THR A 52 -26.86 5.36 -7.71
N HIS A 53 -27.99 5.98 -7.38
CA HIS A 53 -28.20 6.56 -6.08
C HIS A 53 -27.98 5.42 -5.10
N GLY A 54 -26.97 5.56 -4.23
CA GLY A 54 -26.82 4.69 -3.08
C GLY A 54 -28.13 4.65 -2.27
N PRO A 55 -28.21 3.79 -1.25
CA PRO A 55 -29.37 3.77 -0.36
C PRO A 55 -29.74 5.20 0.08
N PRO A 56 -31.05 5.50 0.26
CA PRO A 56 -31.50 6.85 0.58
C PRO A 56 -30.72 7.40 1.79
N GLY A 57 -30.12 8.58 1.61
CA GLY A 57 -29.24 9.17 2.61
C GLY A 57 -27.74 8.89 2.42
N TYR A 58 -27.29 8.38 1.26
CA TYR A 58 -25.87 8.22 0.92
C TYR A 58 -25.49 8.97 -0.36
N SER A 59 -24.28 9.53 -0.39
CA SER A 59 -23.66 10.13 -1.57
C SER A 59 -22.35 9.41 -1.89
N SER A 60 -22.01 9.34 -3.17
CA SER A 60 -20.76 8.76 -3.65
C SER A 60 -19.76 9.85 -4.05
N LEU A 61 -18.48 9.70 -3.71
CA LEU A 61 -17.43 10.51 -4.31
C LEU A 61 -17.30 10.17 -5.81
N SER A 62 -17.39 11.17 -6.70
CA SER A 62 -17.35 10.95 -8.16
C SER A 62 -16.05 10.31 -8.65
N LEU A 63 -14.94 10.49 -7.93
CA LEU A 63 -13.62 10.00 -8.36
C LEU A 63 -13.43 8.49 -8.12
N THR A 64 -13.99 7.95 -7.04
CA THR A 64 -13.69 6.58 -6.59
C THR A 64 -14.91 5.80 -6.10
N HIS A 65 -16.11 6.39 -6.22
CA HIS A 65 -17.37 5.79 -5.80
C HIS A 65 -17.35 5.32 -4.33
N VAL A 66 -16.73 6.11 -3.44
CA VAL A 66 -16.81 5.90 -1.99
C VAL A 66 -18.13 6.45 -1.49
N LEU A 67 -18.96 5.58 -0.92
CA LEU A 67 -20.26 5.91 -0.35
C LEU A 67 -20.08 6.46 1.07
N TYR A 68 -20.76 7.56 1.37
CA TYR A 68 -20.80 8.13 2.70
C TYR A 68 -22.21 8.65 3.01
N PRO A 69 -22.65 8.64 4.29
CA PRO A 69 -23.95 9.16 4.66
C PRO A 69 -24.05 10.66 4.38
N THR A 70 -25.12 11.09 3.69
CA THR A 70 -25.47 12.50 3.49
C THR A 70 -26.08 13.08 4.76
N GLY A 71 -25.49 14.16 5.28
CA GLY A 71 -26.04 14.87 6.44
C GLY A 71 -24.99 15.38 7.42
N ALA A 72 -23.73 14.93 7.32
CA ALA A 72 -22.67 15.36 8.23
C ALA A 72 -21.38 15.70 7.45
N VAL A 73 -20.89 16.93 7.56
CA VAL A 73 -19.59 17.35 6.98
C VAL A 73 -18.43 16.40 7.34
N PRO A 74 -18.36 15.83 8.57
CA PRO A 74 -17.32 14.85 8.92
C PRO A 74 -17.28 13.60 8.03
N SER A 75 -18.42 13.09 7.55
CA SER A 75 -18.43 11.84 6.75
C SER A 75 -17.79 12.05 5.38
N MET A 76 -17.99 13.22 4.77
CA MET A 76 -17.36 13.60 3.51
C MET A 76 -15.83 13.73 3.66
N LEU A 77 -15.36 14.38 4.72
CA LEU A 77 -13.92 14.49 4.99
C LEU A 77 -13.27 13.11 5.21
N LEU A 78 -13.95 12.25 5.97
CA LEU A 78 -13.49 10.87 6.20
C LEU A 78 -13.51 10.03 4.92
N ALA A 79 -14.42 10.31 3.98
CA ALA A 79 -14.43 9.68 2.66
C ALA A 79 -13.16 10.03 1.87
N TYR A 80 -12.72 11.30 1.88
CA TYR A 80 -11.44 11.70 1.27
C TYR A 80 -10.23 11.07 1.97
N VAL A 81 -10.25 10.96 3.29
CA VAL A 81 -9.20 10.26 4.05
C VAL A 81 -9.04 8.82 3.58
N THR A 82 -10.12 8.15 3.15
CA THR A 82 -10.02 6.77 2.63
C THR A 82 -9.21 6.65 1.34
N LEU A 83 -8.95 7.76 0.63
CA LEU A 83 -8.17 7.78 -0.60
C LEU A 83 -6.65 7.85 -0.36
N ILE A 84 -6.22 8.04 0.89
CA ILE A 84 -4.81 8.13 1.26
C ILE A 84 -4.00 6.91 0.77
N PRO A 85 -4.43 5.64 0.92
CA PRO A 85 -3.72 4.50 0.36
C PRO A 85 -3.50 4.59 -1.16
N ILE A 86 -4.49 5.06 -1.92
CA ILE A 86 -4.37 5.26 -3.37
C ILE A 86 -3.33 6.36 -3.66
N GLY A 87 -3.41 7.48 -2.95
CA GLY A 87 -2.41 8.55 -3.04
C GLY A 87 -0.99 8.07 -2.70
N MET A 88 -0.85 7.16 -1.72
CA MET A 88 0.44 6.56 -1.39
C MET A 88 0.98 5.66 -2.49
N ILE A 89 0.14 4.90 -3.20
CA ILE A 89 0.58 4.13 -4.37
C ILE A 89 1.16 5.07 -5.44
N VAL A 90 0.48 6.19 -5.71
CA VAL A 90 0.99 7.22 -6.64
C VAL A 90 2.33 7.78 -6.14
N ALA A 91 2.45 8.06 -4.84
CA ALA A 91 3.70 8.53 -4.23
C ALA A 91 4.83 7.50 -4.35
N TYR A 92 4.58 6.21 -4.09
CA TYR A 92 5.54 5.14 -4.27
C TYR A 92 6.06 5.09 -5.70
N VAL A 93 5.15 5.03 -6.69
CA VAL A 93 5.53 4.98 -8.12
C VAL A 93 6.33 6.22 -8.49
N THR A 94 5.90 7.41 -8.06
CA THR A 94 6.62 8.67 -8.32
C THR A 94 8.02 8.65 -7.73
N LEU A 95 8.20 8.19 -6.50
CA LEU A 95 9.51 8.10 -5.84
C LEU A 95 10.42 7.05 -6.51
N ILE A 96 9.87 5.91 -6.90
CA ILE A 96 10.61 4.85 -7.61
C ILE A 96 11.11 5.35 -8.97
N LEU A 97 10.26 6.04 -9.72
CA LEU A 97 10.60 6.56 -11.05
C LEU A 97 11.53 7.77 -10.98
N SER A 98 11.33 8.68 -10.02
CA SER A 98 12.17 9.88 -9.87
C SER A 98 13.51 9.61 -9.20
N ARG A 99 13.61 8.56 -8.37
CA ARG A 99 14.82 8.19 -7.61
C ARG A 99 15.13 6.69 -7.73
N PRO A 100 15.35 6.15 -8.96
CA PRO A 100 15.50 4.70 -9.18
C PRO A 100 16.74 4.08 -8.52
N ARG A 101 17.75 4.87 -8.16
CA ARG A 101 18.93 4.41 -7.40
C ARG A 101 18.63 4.24 -5.90
N THR A 102 17.58 4.88 -5.39
CA THR A 102 17.18 4.82 -3.98
C THR A 102 16.29 3.61 -3.75
N ARG A 103 16.92 2.46 -3.46
CA ARG A 103 16.24 1.15 -3.39
C ARG A 103 15.22 1.01 -2.27
N VAL A 104 15.29 1.81 -1.20
CA VAL A 104 14.37 1.69 -0.05
C VAL A 104 12.90 1.81 -0.47
N TRP A 105 12.59 2.70 -1.42
CA TRP A 105 11.22 2.87 -1.94
C TRP A 105 10.73 1.66 -2.74
N GLN A 106 11.62 1.05 -3.52
CA GLN A 106 11.32 -0.15 -4.31
C GLN A 106 11.05 -1.34 -3.39
N ILE A 107 11.89 -1.53 -2.38
CA ILE A 107 11.76 -2.58 -1.37
C ILE A 107 10.45 -2.39 -0.59
N MET A 108 10.22 -1.19 -0.04
CA MET A 108 9.02 -0.90 0.75
C MET A 108 7.75 -1.14 -0.08
N PHE A 109 7.74 -0.72 -1.35
CA PHE A 109 6.61 -0.92 -2.26
C PHE A 109 6.40 -2.39 -2.64
N LEU A 110 7.47 -3.15 -2.90
CA LEU A 110 7.35 -4.58 -3.16
C LEU A 110 6.69 -5.31 -1.99
N GLY A 111 7.14 -5.04 -0.76
CA GLY A 111 6.49 -5.61 0.42
C GLY A 111 5.04 -5.12 0.61
N GLN A 112 4.71 -3.89 0.20
CA GLN A 112 3.33 -3.38 0.19
C GLN A 112 2.44 -4.18 -0.76
N LEU A 113 2.94 -4.51 -1.96
CA LEU A 113 2.23 -5.34 -2.94
C LEU A 113 2.04 -6.78 -2.43
N LEU A 114 3.07 -7.36 -1.81
CA LEU A 114 2.97 -8.69 -1.18
C LEU A 114 1.96 -8.70 -0.04
N ASN A 115 1.94 -7.64 0.78
CA ASN A 115 0.97 -7.47 1.85
C ASN A 115 -0.47 -7.36 1.31
N GLU A 116 -0.70 -6.63 0.22
CA GLU A 116 -2.02 -6.58 -0.43
C GLU A 116 -2.40 -7.92 -1.04
N GLY A 117 -1.45 -8.62 -1.67
CA GLY A 117 -1.65 -9.99 -2.16
C GLY A 117 -2.09 -10.94 -1.05
N LEU A 118 -1.43 -10.89 0.12
CA LEU A 118 -1.85 -11.64 1.30
C LEU A 118 -3.26 -11.26 1.77
N ASN A 119 -3.61 -9.97 1.77
CA ASN A 119 -4.97 -9.54 2.12
C ASN A 119 -6.02 -10.18 1.21
N VAL A 120 -5.77 -10.21 -0.11
CA VAL A 120 -6.67 -10.85 -1.09
C VAL A 120 -6.82 -12.35 -0.81
N VAL A 121 -5.72 -13.05 -0.51
CA VAL A 121 -5.75 -14.48 -0.16
C VAL A 121 -6.54 -14.70 1.15
N LEU A 122 -6.27 -13.91 2.19
CA LEU A 122 -6.94 -14.04 3.48
C LEU A 122 -8.45 -13.76 3.36
N LYS A 123 -8.85 -12.76 2.57
CA LYS A 123 -10.27 -12.49 2.30
C LYS A 123 -10.98 -13.68 1.68
N LYS A 124 -10.34 -14.33 0.71
CA LYS A 124 -10.88 -15.53 0.05
C LYS A 124 -10.93 -16.74 0.97
N TYR A 125 -10.05 -16.81 1.96
CA TYR A 125 -10.00 -17.92 2.93
C TYR A 125 -11.00 -17.74 4.08
N ILE A 126 -11.08 -16.54 4.67
CA ILE A 126 -11.91 -16.25 5.85
C ILE A 126 -13.38 -16.02 5.47
N GLN A 127 -13.61 -15.33 4.35
CA GLN A 127 -14.95 -15.10 3.80
C GLN A 127 -15.96 -14.43 4.75
N GLU A 128 -15.49 -13.62 5.71
CA GLU A 128 -16.38 -12.89 6.62
C GLU A 128 -17.11 -11.77 5.88
N HIS A 129 -18.41 -11.62 6.16
CA HIS A 129 -19.27 -10.60 5.55
C HIS A 129 -18.97 -9.19 6.10
N ARG A 130 -19.23 -8.17 5.29
CA ARG A 130 -19.17 -6.77 5.71
C ARG A 130 -20.36 -6.42 6.61
N PRO A 131 -20.22 -5.42 7.52
CA PRO A 131 -21.31 -5.00 8.38
C PRO A 131 -22.51 -4.38 7.62
N SER A 132 -22.29 -3.91 6.40
CA SER A 132 -23.32 -3.26 5.59
C SER A 132 -23.34 -3.84 4.17
N PRO A 133 -24.53 -4.22 3.66
CA PRO A 133 -24.67 -4.81 2.33
C PRO A 133 -24.47 -3.79 1.20
N TYR A 134 -24.50 -2.49 1.51
CA TYR A 134 -24.43 -1.42 0.52
C TYR A 134 -22.99 -1.09 0.06
N HIS A 135 -21.98 -1.66 0.71
CA HIS A 135 -20.57 -1.31 0.52
C HIS A 135 -19.79 -2.30 -0.37
N GLY A 136 -20.49 -2.92 -1.33
CA GLY A 136 -19.96 -3.82 -2.37
C GLY A 136 -19.92 -5.30 -1.97
N ASP A 137 -19.94 -6.18 -2.97
CA ASP A 137 -20.13 -7.64 -2.84
C ASP A 137 -18.88 -8.44 -2.39
N GLY A 138 -17.95 -7.80 -1.67
CA GLY A 138 -16.68 -8.41 -1.29
C GLY A 138 -16.56 -8.71 0.22
N TYR A 139 -15.71 -9.69 0.57
CA TYR A 139 -15.43 -10.03 1.97
C TYR A 139 -14.81 -8.88 2.78
N GLY A 140 -15.17 -8.82 4.06
CA GLY A 140 -14.84 -7.75 5.00
C GLY A 140 -13.57 -7.99 5.82
N MET A 141 -13.22 -9.26 6.10
CA MET A 141 -12.04 -9.60 6.91
C MET A 141 -10.89 -10.16 6.06
N PRO A 142 -9.64 -9.72 6.25
CA PRO A 142 -9.22 -8.54 7.02
C PRO A 142 -9.40 -7.23 6.23
N SER A 143 -9.56 -6.10 6.91
CA SER A 143 -9.64 -4.78 6.26
C SER A 143 -8.36 -4.44 5.50
N SER A 144 -8.46 -4.25 4.17
CA SER A 144 -7.29 -3.91 3.32
C SER A 144 -6.72 -2.55 3.65
N HIS A 145 -7.55 -1.55 3.93
CA HIS A 145 -7.07 -0.22 4.31
C HIS A 145 -6.29 -0.27 5.63
N ALA A 146 -6.80 -1.01 6.62
CA ALA A 146 -6.11 -1.16 7.90
C ALA A 146 -4.78 -1.91 7.72
N GLN A 147 -4.79 -3.02 6.96
CA GLN A 147 -3.59 -3.79 6.68
C GLN A 147 -2.54 -3.01 5.89
N PHE A 148 -2.97 -2.21 4.91
CA PHE A 148 -2.09 -1.35 4.12
C PHE A 148 -1.39 -0.32 5.02
N MET A 149 -2.18 0.44 5.80
CA MET A 149 -1.66 1.51 6.66
C MET A 149 -0.76 0.96 7.76
N ALA A 150 -1.13 -0.17 8.36
CA ALA A 150 -0.34 -0.82 9.40
C ALA A 150 1.01 -1.33 8.89
N TYR A 151 1.05 -1.92 7.69
CA TYR A 151 2.32 -2.30 7.05
C TYR A 151 3.19 -1.06 6.82
N PHE A 152 2.63 0.00 6.21
CA PHE A 152 3.36 1.24 5.93
C PHE A 152 3.91 1.87 7.21
N ALA A 153 3.10 1.92 8.26
CA ALA A 153 3.50 2.44 9.56
C ALA A 153 4.63 1.60 10.18
N ALA A 154 4.49 0.27 10.24
CA ALA A 154 5.52 -0.61 10.80
C ALA A 154 6.86 -0.43 10.07
N PHE A 155 6.86 -0.53 8.75
CA PHE A 155 8.08 -0.42 7.95
C PHE A 155 8.72 0.96 8.11
N SER A 156 7.93 2.04 8.00
CA SER A 156 8.45 3.41 8.08
C SER A 156 8.98 3.75 9.47
N LEU A 157 8.30 3.31 10.54
CA LEU A 157 8.75 3.57 11.91
C LEU A 157 10.07 2.84 12.22
N LEU A 158 10.22 1.60 11.74
CA LEU A 158 11.45 0.83 11.88
C LEU A 158 12.61 1.44 11.08
N LEU A 159 12.33 1.91 9.85
CA LEU A 159 13.30 2.62 9.02
C LEU A 159 13.80 3.91 9.71
N ILE A 160 12.88 4.76 10.17
CA ILE A 160 13.20 5.97 10.92
C ILE A 160 14.03 5.62 12.17
N ARG A 161 13.70 4.53 12.84
CA ARG A 161 14.39 4.10 14.06
C ARG A 161 15.82 3.62 13.80
N LEU A 162 16.07 2.97 12.67
CA LEU A 162 17.39 2.57 12.21
C LEU A 162 18.27 3.80 11.94
N GLU A 163 17.69 4.85 11.33
CA GLU A 163 18.38 6.09 11.00
C GLU A 163 18.59 7.04 12.20
N GLN A 164 17.84 6.86 13.29
CA GLN A 164 17.82 7.74 14.48
C GLN A 164 19.18 7.88 15.20
N THR A 165 20.14 6.98 14.94
CA THR A 165 21.38 6.84 15.76
C THR A 165 22.38 8.00 15.67
N ARG A 166 22.14 9.03 14.85
CA ARG A 166 23.09 10.14 14.65
C ARG A 166 22.49 11.55 14.69
N ILE A 167 21.26 11.70 15.18
CA ILE A 167 20.45 12.91 14.95
C ILE A 167 20.20 13.71 16.25
N HIS A 168 20.49 15.02 16.20
CA HIS A 168 20.33 15.99 17.30
C HIS A 168 19.51 17.22 16.87
N GLY A 169 18.99 17.98 17.84
CA GLY A 169 18.31 19.25 17.59
C GLY A 169 17.01 19.15 16.76
N ILE A 170 16.82 20.09 15.82
CA ILE A 170 15.62 20.20 14.97
C ILE A 170 15.32 18.90 14.22
N HIS A 171 16.36 18.19 13.76
CA HIS A 171 16.16 16.93 13.03
C HIS A 171 15.53 15.84 13.91
N ARG A 172 15.79 15.82 15.22
CA ARG A 172 15.10 14.90 16.15
C ARG A 172 13.62 15.26 16.28
N ALA A 173 13.31 16.55 16.40
CA ALA A 173 11.93 17.01 16.47
C ALA A 173 11.15 16.67 15.18
N LEU A 174 11.79 16.84 14.02
CA LEU A 174 11.23 16.44 12.72
C LEU A 174 10.97 14.92 12.64
N HIS A 175 11.91 14.09 13.11
CA HIS A 175 11.69 12.64 13.18
C HIS A 175 10.51 12.28 14.08
N SER A 176 10.42 12.85 15.28
CA SER A 176 9.29 12.63 16.19
C SER A 176 7.95 13.10 15.61
N PHE A 177 7.95 14.24 14.90
CA PHE A 177 6.78 14.75 14.20
C PHE A 177 6.35 13.82 13.07
N LEU A 178 7.29 13.32 12.27
CA LEU A 178 7.01 12.38 11.18
C LEU A 178 6.45 11.05 11.72
N GLN A 179 7.04 10.49 12.78
CA GLN A 179 6.54 9.28 13.42
C GLN A 179 5.10 9.47 13.94
N SER A 180 4.85 10.57 14.64
CA SER A 180 3.50 10.92 15.13
C SER A 180 2.50 11.09 13.98
N SER A 181 2.93 11.71 12.88
CA SER A 181 2.09 11.92 11.69
C SER A 181 1.72 10.59 11.01
N ILE A 182 2.68 9.67 10.86
CA ILE A 182 2.45 8.33 10.29
C ILE A 182 1.41 7.57 11.12
N ILE A 183 1.58 7.56 12.45
CA ILE A 183 0.65 6.89 13.37
C ILE A 183 -0.73 7.55 13.31
N GLY A 184 -0.80 8.88 13.37
CA GLY A 184 -2.04 9.64 13.34
C GLY A 184 -2.83 9.45 12.05
N VAL A 185 -2.17 9.53 10.89
CA VAL A 185 -2.82 9.31 9.58
C VAL A 185 -3.28 7.85 9.44
N SER A 186 -2.48 6.88 9.90
CA SER A 186 -2.87 5.46 9.88
C SER A 186 -4.11 5.21 10.73
N ALA A 187 -4.13 5.75 11.95
CA ALA A 187 -5.28 5.65 12.84
C ALA A 187 -6.53 6.34 12.25
N LEU A 188 -6.37 7.51 11.61
CA LEU A 188 -7.47 8.24 10.99
C LEU A 188 -8.09 7.46 9.81
N VAL A 189 -7.26 6.82 8.97
CA VAL A 189 -7.74 5.92 7.90
C VAL A 189 -8.43 4.69 8.48
N MET A 190 -7.92 4.09 9.56
CA MET A 190 -8.60 2.95 10.20
C MET A 190 -9.95 3.36 10.80
N TYR A 191 -9.99 4.52 11.47
CA TYR A 191 -11.21 5.09 12.04
C TYR A 191 -12.26 5.36 10.97
N SER A 192 -11.88 5.92 9.82
CA SER A 192 -12.83 6.19 8.74
C SER A 192 -13.50 4.91 8.22
N ARG A 193 -12.82 3.76 8.24
CA ARG A 193 -13.42 2.47 7.83
C ARG A 193 -14.54 2.00 8.77
N VAL A 194 -14.39 2.26 10.07
CA VAL A 194 -15.41 1.93 11.07
C VAL A 194 -16.54 2.96 11.02
N HIS A 195 -16.20 4.24 10.99
CA HIS A 195 -17.16 5.34 11.02
C HIS A 195 -18.05 5.40 9.78
N LEU A 196 -17.51 5.06 8.60
CA LEU A 196 -18.28 4.98 7.36
C LEU A 196 -18.97 3.60 7.18
N HIS A 197 -18.98 2.75 8.21
CA HIS A 197 -19.64 1.44 8.20
C HIS A 197 -19.17 0.47 7.10
N TYR A 198 -17.92 0.62 6.64
CA TYR A 198 -17.32 -0.33 5.69
C TYR A 198 -16.80 -1.59 6.37
N HIS A 199 -16.32 -1.49 7.61
CA HIS A 199 -15.74 -2.60 8.37
C HIS A 199 -16.11 -2.52 9.85
N THR A 200 -16.16 -3.67 10.51
CA THR A 200 -16.25 -3.74 11.97
C THR A 200 -14.89 -3.45 12.60
N VAL A 201 -14.87 -3.14 13.91
CA VAL A 201 -13.62 -2.96 14.66
C VAL A 201 -12.75 -4.22 14.60
N THR A 202 -13.34 -5.41 14.69
CA THR A 202 -12.60 -6.68 14.62
C THR A 202 -11.91 -6.87 13.27
N GLN A 203 -12.59 -6.56 12.16
CA GLN A 203 -12.01 -6.63 10.82
C GLN A 203 -10.86 -5.64 10.62
N VAL A 204 -10.97 -4.44 11.21
CA VAL A 204 -9.92 -3.42 11.20
C VAL A 204 -8.72 -3.87 12.04
N LEU A 205 -8.94 -4.37 13.25
CA LEU A 205 -7.88 -4.86 14.13
C LEU A 205 -7.15 -6.06 13.54
N ALA A 206 -7.87 -7.00 12.92
CA ALA A 206 -7.27 -8.13 12.23
C ALA A 206 -6.37 -7.68 11.06
N GLY A 207 -6.86 -6.76 10.22
CA GLY A 207 -6.05 -6.17 9.16
C GLY A 207 -4.82 -5.45 9.71
N ALA A 208 -5.00 -4.61 10.74
CA ALA A 208 -3.88 -3.92 11.37
C ALA A 208 -2.83 -4.89 11.94
N GLY A 209 -3.27 -5.96 12.62
CA GLY A 209 -2.38 -6.99 13.15
C GLY A 209 -1.57 -7.70 12.06
N VAL A 210 -2.22 -8.14 10.98
CA VAL A 210 -1.53 -8.75 9.83
C VAL A 210 -0.55 -7.74 9.21
N GLY A 211 -0.95 -6.50 9.00
CA GLY A 211 -0.10 -5.48 8.40
C GLY A 211 1.13 -5.15 9.24
N LEU A 212 0.97 -5.00 10.56
CA LEU A 212 2.07 -4.80 11.51
C LEU A 212 3.04 -5.98 11.47
N PHE A 213 2.53 -7.21 11.48
CA PHE A 213 3.34 -8.43 11.42
C PHE A 213 4.13 -8.51 10.11
N VAL A 214 3.46 -8.40 8.96
CA VAL A 214 4.09 -8.48 7.64
C VAL A 214 5.11 -7.35 7.47
N GLY A 215 4.76 -6.12 7.85
CA GLY A 215 5.66 -4.97 7.74
C GLY A 215 6.93 -5.13 8.56
N SER A 216 6.80 -5.63 9.80
CA SER A 216 7.95 -5.87 10.68
C SER A 216 8.84 -7.01 10.16
N VAL A 217 8.23 -8.15 9.79
CA VAL A 217 8.97 -9.30 9.24
C VAL A 217 9.68 -8.93 7.95
N TYR A 218 8.97 -8.29 7.02
CA TYR A 218 9.54 -7.87 5.75
C TYR A 218 10.68 -6.87 5.93
N PHE A 219 10.56 -5.92 6.87
CA PHE A 219 11.65 -5.01 7.20
C PHE A 219 12.89 -5.74 7.71
N VAL A 220 12.75 -6.69 8.64
CA VAL A 220 13.88 -7.47 9.17
C VAL A 220 14.56 -8.28 8.07
N LEU A 221 13.78 -8.90 7.17
CA LEU A 221 14.32 -9.65 6.04
C LEU A 221 15.06 -8.75 5.03
N ALA A 222 14.51 -7.58 4.74
CA ALA A 222 15.10 -6.62 3.80
C ALA A 222 16.28 -5.84 4.40
N CYS A 223 16.33 -5.69 5.71
CA CYS A 223 17.36 -4.96 6.45
C CYS A 223 17.95 -5.84 7.57
N PRO A 224 18.80 -6.84 7.22
CA PRO A 224 19.37 -7.76 8.20
C PRO A 224 20.31 -7.10 9.23
N GLU A 225 20.70 -5.84 9.01
CA GLU A 225 21.43 -5.02 10.00
C GLU A 225 20.54 -4.57 11.19
N PHE A 226 19.24 -4.83 11.16
CA PHE A 226 18.35 -4.54 12.28
C PHE A 226 18.20 -5.77 13.21
N PRO A 227 18.26 -5.62 14.55
CA PRO A 227 18.44 -4.38 15.33
C PRO A 227 19.92 -4.03 15.60
N PHE A 228 20.85 -4.94 15.29
CA PHE A 228 22.27 -4.78 15.56
C PHE A 228 22.91 -4.02 14.40
N GLY A 229 22.87 -2.67 14.49
CA GLY A 229 23.34 -1.73 13.47
C GLY A 229 24.74 -2.03 12.91
N PRO A 230 25.16 -1.33 11.84
CA PRO A 230 26.24 -1.78 10.95
C PRO A 230 27.45 -2.26 11.75
N ARG A 231 27.76 -3.56 11.62
CA ARG A 231 28.98 -4.16 12.15
C ARG A 231 30.13 -3.38 11.52
N ARG A 232 30.71 -2.46 12.29
CA ARG A 232 31.86 -1.66 11.89
C ARG A 232 32.89 -2.65 11.37
N ARG A 233 33.16 -2.64 10.05
CA ARG A 233 34.32 -3.33 9.49
C ARG A 233 35.51 -2.79 10.26
N GLU A 234 36.15 -3.66 11.04
CA GLU A 234 37.29 -3.33 11.86
C GLU A 234 38.36 -2.64 11.01
N SER A 235 39.02 -1.69 11.68
CA SER A 235 40.20 -0.96 11.27
C SER A 235 41.18 -1.78 10.44
N LEU A 236 41.11 -1.67 9.12
CA LEU A 236 42.16 -2.08 8.18
C LEU A 236 43.03 -0.89 7.74
N ILE A 237 43.16 0.14 8.59
CA ILE A 237 44.10 1.25 8.38
C ILE A 237 44.74 1.62 9.73
N HIS A 238 45.50 0.69 10.30
CA HIS A 238 46.66 1.06 11.09
C HIS A 238 47.82 0.14 10.69
N LYS A 239 48.54 0.55 9.66
CA LYS A 239 49.96 0.26 9.57
C LYS A 239 50.65 1.60 9.82
N PRO A 240 51.29 1.83 10.98
CA PRO A 240 52.23 2.93 11.08
C PRO A 240 53.34 2.62 10.08
N GLU A 241 53.51 3.50 9.08
CA GLU A 241 54.73 3.45 8.29
C GLU A 241 55.89 3.79 9.21
N GLU A 242 56.73 2.78 9.39
CA GLU A 242 58.07 2.84 9.96
C GLU A 242 58.84 3.95 9.25
N LYS A 243 59.11 5.04 9.98
CA LYS A 243 60.12 6.01 9.55
C LYS A 243 61.47 5.32 9.62
N VAL A 244 61.94 4.82 8.47
CA VAL A 244 63.36 4.49 8.30
C VAL A 244 64.10 5.81 8.06
N ALA A 245 65.09 6.03 8.93
CA ALA A 245 65.98 7.18 9.00
C ALA A 245 66.90 7.32 7.78
#